data_AF-A0A0L0FDV8-F1
#
_entry.id   AF-A0A0L0FDV8-F1
#
_cell.length_a   1.000
_cell.length_b   1.000
_cell.length_c   1.000
_cell.angle_alpha   90.00
_cell.angle_beta   90.00
_cell.angle_gamma   90.00
#
_symmetry.space_group_name_H-M   'P 1'
#
loop_
_entity.id
_entity.type
_entity.pdbx_description
1 polymer ?
#
loop_
_entity_poly.entity_id
_entity_poly.type
_entity_poly.pdbx_seq_one_letter_code
_entity_poly.pdbx_strand_id
1 'polypeptide(L)'
;MMLAMLYPGTQSLAFYEKGVSVLKFDMSTALPTPVAGDDWSISLASAYTSIAELYMTDLCMEAKAESECKRVLQLAVEADPENIEALQTFASYYISACDKDQARQAIAKSVSLWLKVEEIEKLKAGGLTEEEAIGGMDTESLPSYEFRINTARILSELEMYKEALLVLSRLEKEDDEVVEVWYMHGIVAQLIQDHTTAIECLREAEKLFVKTGCPDHEVLSHIKSILETYEKEGLINSDGSLNADAGEDMSE
;
A
#
# COMPACT_ATOMS: atom_id res chain seq x y z
N MET A 1 10.28 21.76 6.16
CA MET A 1 9.49 20.79 5.35
C MET A 1 8.10 21.30 5.01
N MET A 2 7.28 21.82 5.94
CA MET A 2 5.92 22.30 5.63
C MET A 2 5.80 23.36 4.51
N LEU A 3 6.81 24.23 4.32
CA LEU A 3 6.82 25.18 3.20
C LEU A 3 6.87 24.50 1.82
N ALA A 4 7.52 23.34 1.70
CA ALA A 4 7.69 22.66 0.42
C ALA A 4 6.36 22.11 -0.13
N MET A 5 5.44 21.71 0.76
CA MET A 5 4.10 21.22 0.39
C MET A 5 3.18 22.32 -0.19
N LEU A 6 3.59 23.60 -0.15
CA LEU A 6 2.81 24.73 -0.67
C LEU A 6 3.23 25.18 -2.08
N TYR A 7 4.30 24.62 -2.63
CA TYR A 7 4.84 25.02 -3.94
C TYR A 7 5.07 23.78 -4.82
N PRO A 8 4.73 23.82 -6.11
CA PRO A 8 4.94 22.70 -7.02
C PRO A 8 6.39 22.63 -7.55
N GLY A 9 6.82 21.42 -7.92
CA GLY A 9 8.02 21.17 -8.72
C GLY A 9 9.32 21.72 -8.13
N THR A 10 10.06 22.51 -8.92
CA THR A 10 11.45 22.91 -8.60
C THR A 10 11.57 23.80 -7.37
N GLN A 11 10.52 24.55 -7.02
CA GLN A 11 10.50 25.35 -5.80
C GLN A 11 10.40 24.45 -4.56
N SER A 12 9.55 23.42 -4.62
CA SER A 12 9.44 22.39 -3.57
C SER A 12 10.79 21.72 -3.33
N LEU A 13 11.43 21.30 -4.42
CA LEU A 13 12.76 20.66 -4.38
C LEU A 13 13.79 21.53 -3.65
N ALA A 14 13.87 22.83 -3.96
CA ALA A 14 14.81 23.73 -3.31
C ALA A 14 14.57 23.86 -1.79
N PHE A 15 13.31 23.83 -1.35
CA PHE A 15 12.98 23.84 0.08
C PHE A 15 13.37 22.54 0.78
N TYR A 16 13.13 21.39 0.14
CA TYR A 16 13.55 20.10 0.69
C TYR A 16 15.08 19.99 0.75
N GLU A 17 15.80 20.35 -0.31
CA GLU A 17 17.27 20.34 -0.35
C GLU A 17 17.88 21.24 0.73
N LYS A 18 17.28 22.41 0.95
CA LYS A 18 17.68 23.29 2.05
C LYS A 18 17.39 22.67 3.41
N GLY A 19 16.24 22.01 3.58
CA GLY A 19 15.88 21.28 4.80
C GLY A 19 16.89 20.17 5.11
N VAL A 20 17.23 19.35 4.11
CA VAL A 20 18.26 18.30 4.21
C VAL A 20 19.61 18.90 4.60
N SER A 21 19.99 20.04 4.03
CA SER A 21 21.26 20.71 4.35
C SER A 21 21.32 21.18 5.80
N VAL A 22 20.21 21.73 6.32
CA VAL A 22 20.10 22.14 7.73
C VAL A 22 20.14 20.92 8.66
N LEU A 23 19.36 19.88 8.37
CA LEU A 23 19.35 18.63 9.16
C LEU A 23 20.75 18.03 9.25
N LYS A 24 21.47 17.91 8.13
CA LYS A 24 22.85 17.39 8.13
C LYS A 24 23.81 18.27 8.94
N PHE A 25 23.66 19.59 8.87
CA PHE A 25 24.47 20.50 9.65
C PHE A 25 24.20 20.30 11.14
N ASP A 26 22.94 20.31 11.55
CA ASP A 26 22.54 20.11 12.94
C ASP A 26 23.04 18.77 13.47
N MET A 27 22.86 17.68 12.71
CA MET A 27 23.39 16.35 13.02
C MET A 27 24.90 16.32 13.22
N SER A 28 25.66 17.06 12.40
CA SER A 28 27.13 17.12 12.52
C SER A 28 27.61 17.86 13.78
N THR A 29 26.75 18.70 14.36
CA THR A 29 27.03 19.49 15.56
C THR A 29 26.37 18.94 16.83
N ALA A 30 25.48 17.95 16.69
CA ALA A 30 24.74 17.35 17.78
C ALA A 30 25.65 16.50 18.68
N LEU A 31 25.42 16.61 19.99
CA LEU A 31 26.07 15.80 21.03
C LEU A 31 24.97 15.22 21.94
N PRO A 32 24.85 13.88 22.07
CA PRO A 32 25.67 12.85 21.45
C PRO A 32 25.46 12.75 19.93
N THR A 33 26.39 12.06 19.24
CA THR A 33 26.28 11.82 17.79
C THR A 33 24.98 11.08 17.47
N PRO A 34 24.21 11.56 16.49
CA PRO A 34 23.03 10.89 15.96
C PRO A 34 23.28 9.43 15.59
N VAL A 35 22.31 8.56 15.86
CA VAL A 35 22.34 7.12 15.49
C VAL A 35 21.09 6.78 14.70
N ALA A 36 21.14 5.73 13.87
CA ALA A 36 19.98 5.30 13.10
C ALA A 36 18.76 5.03 14.01
N GLY A 37 17.60 5.55 13.63
CA GLY A 37 16.36 5.47 14.40
C GLY A 37 16.13 6.65 15.37
N ASP A 38 17.01 7.66 15.38
CA ASP A 38 16.74 8.93 16.08
C ASP A 38 15.86 9.90 15.26
N ASP A 39 15.30 10.90 15.93
CA ASP A 39 14.42 11.90 15.28
C ASP A 39 15.06 12.57 14.06
N TRP A 40 16.40 12.72 14.07
CA TRP A 40 17.15 13.33 12.99
C TRP A 40 17.23 12.43 11.76
N SER A 41 17.57 11.16 11.94
CA SER A 41 17.65 10.16 10.88
C SER A 41 16.28 9.90 10.24
N ILE A 42 15.23 9.81 11.06
CA ILE A 42 13.83 9.70 10.60
C ILE A 42 13.46 10.92 9.77
N SER A 43 13.71 12.13 10.28
CA SER A 43 13.40 13.38 9.57
C SER A 43 14.18 13.51 8.26
N LEU A 44 15.43 13.04 8.24
CA LEU A 44 16.29 13.06 7.06
C LEU A 44 15.81 12.06 6.01
N ALA A 45 15.42 10.85 6.42
CA ALA A 45 14.86 9.84 5.54
C ALA A 45 13.56 10.33 4.91
N SER A 46 12.61 10.82 5.71
CA SER A 46 11.34 11.39 5.19
C SER A 46 11.60 12.57 4.24
N ALA A 47 12.57 13.44 4.52
CA ALA A 47 12.91 14.54 3.61
C ALA A 47 13.42 14.03 2.25
N TYR A 48 14.25 12.98 2.24
CA TYR A 48 14.68 12.37 0.99
C TYR A 48 13.56 11.64 0.26
N THR A 49 12.69 10.94 0.99
CA THR A 49 11.49 10.30 0.43
C THR A 49 10.62 11.31 -0.29
N SER A 50 10.34 12.47 0.32
CA SER A 50 9.58 13.54 -0.35
C SER A 50 10.27 14.08 -1.61
N ILE A 51 11.62 14.17 -1.62
CA ILE A 51 12.36 14.55 -2.83
C ILE A 51 12.19 13.48 -3.93
N ALA A 52 12.20 12.20 -3.55
CA ALA A 52 11.99 11.10 -4.49
C ALA A 52 10.60 11.16 -5.13
N GLU A 53 9.57 11.36 -4.31
CA GLU A 53 8.19 11.51 -4.76
C GLU A 53 8.02 12.66 -5.76
N LEU A 54 8.68 13.81 -5.51
CA LEU A 54 8.72 14.92 -6.48
C LEU A 54 9.33 14.49 -7.82
N TYR A 55 10.41 13.71 -7.82
CA TYR A 55 10.99 13.19 -9.06
C TYR A 55 10.14 12.11 -9.73
N MET A 56 9.29 11.42 -8.99
CA MET A 56 8.33 10.45 -9.54
C MET A 56 7.03 11.10 -10.05
N THR A 57 6.77 12.36 -9.69
CA THR A 57 5.55 13.08 -10.03
C THR A 57 5.85 14.38 -10.78
N ASP A 58 6.00 15.50 -10.07
CA ASP A 58 6.14 16.85 -10.65
C ASP A 58 7.35 17.01 -11.58
N LEU A 59 8.46 16.35 -11.25
CA LEU A 59 9.74 16.46 -11.95
C LEU A 59 10.05 15.24 -12.82
N CYS A 60 9.08 14.35 -13.05
CA CYS A 60 9.30 13.10 -13.78
C CYS A 60 9.78 13.29 -15.23
N MET A 61 9.51 14.45 -15.83
CA MET A 61 9.91 14.79 -17.21
C MET A 61 11.33 15.35 -17.30
N GLU A 62 12.01 15.59 -16.18
CA GLU A 62 13.38 16.08 -16.17
C GLU A 62 14.36 14.98 -16.60
N ALA A 63 15.35 15.31 -17.42
CA ALA A 63 16.32 14.32 -17.93
C ALA A 63 17.11 13.58 -16.83
N LYS A 64 17.19 14.17 -15.63
CA LYS A 64 17.88 13.61 -14.47
C LYS A 64 16.95 12.93 -13.46
N ALA A 65 15.64 12.90 -13.71
CA ALA A 65 14.63 12.51 -12.72
C ALA A 65 14.87 11.10 -12.17
N GLU A 66 15.07 10.13 -13.07
CA GLU A 66 15.31 8.74 -12.67
C GLU A 66 16.60 8.59 -11.83
N SER A 67 17.71 9.18 -12.30
CA SER A 67 18.99 9.10 -11.61
C SER A 67 18.97 9.78 -10.24
N GLU A 68 18.30 10.93 -10.13
CA GLU A 68 18.18 11.64 -8.87
C GLU A 68 17.22 10.94 -7.91
N CYS A 69 16.08 10.44 -8.41
CA CYS A 69 15.12 9.66 -7.62
C CYS A 69 15.80 8.46 -6.95
N LYS A 70 16.51 7.63 -7.74
CA LYS A 70 17.26 6.49 -7.20
C LYS A 70 18.28 6.92 -6.16
N ARG A 71 19.05 7.97 -6.45
CA ARG A 71 20.08 8.49 -5.55
C ARG A 71 19.49 8.95 -4.21
N VAL A 72 18.39 9.69 -4.23
CA VAL A 72 17.77 10.17 -2.98
C VAL A 72 17.08 9.05 -2.21
N LEU A 73 16.49 8.04 -2.87
CA LEU A 73 15.93 6.87 -2.20
C LEU A 73 17.00 6.03 -1.50
N GLN A 74 18.18 5.87 -2.13
CA GLN A 74 19.32 5.24 -1.49
C GLN A 74 19.75 6.01 -0.23
N LEU A 75 19.82 7.34 -0.32
CA LEU A 75 20.13 8.18 0.85
C LEU A 75 19.05 8.12 1.94
N ALA A 76 17.77 7.95 1.57
CA ALA A 76 16.68 7.78 2.52
C ALA A 76 16.85 6.50 3.33
N VAL A 77 17.11 5.37 2.66
CA VAL A 77 17.31 4.06 3.29
C VAL A 77 18.64 3.99 4.05
N GLU A 78 19.67 4.70 3.61
CA GLU A 78 20.94 4.83 4.35
C GLU A 78 20.76 5.66 5.64
N ALA A 79 19.91 6.69 5.60
CA ALA A 79 19.62 7.51 6.78
C ALA A 79 18.81 6.72 7.81
N ASP A 80 17.73 6.06 7.38
CA ASP A 80 16.90 5.21 8.22
C ASP A 80 16.47 3.95 7.45
N PRO A 81 17.11 2.80 7.73
CA PRO A 81 16.78 1.54 7.08
C PRO A 81 15.38 1.01 7.40
N GLU A 82 14.74 1.46 8.47
CA GLU A 82 13.41 1.02 8.92
C GLU A 82 12.31 2.04 8.57
N ASN A 83 12.63 3.05 7.77
CA ASN A 83 11.64 4.03 7.32
C ASN A 83 10.67 3.41 6.31
N ILE A 84 9.43 3.14 6.76
CA ILE A 84 8.40 2.47 5.96
C ILE A 84 8.01 3.25 4.68
N GLU A 85 8.03 4.59 4.74
CA GLU A 85 7.71 5.49 3.62
C GLU A 85 8.80 5.43 2.55
N ALA A 86 10.07 5.50 2.98
CA ALA A 86 11.20 5.36 2.08
C ALA A 86 11.18 4.01 1.37
N LEU A 87 10.93 2.92 2.11
CA LEU A 87 10.87 1.56 1.56
C LEU A 87 9.72 1.38 0.57
N GLN A 88 8.53 1.89 0.87
CA GLN A 88 7.37 1.80 -0.03
C GLN A 88 7.56 2.66 -1.30
N THR A 89 8.12 3.86 -1.15
CA THR A 89 8.46 4.72 -2.29
C THR A 89 9.52 4.07 -3.16
N PHE A 90 10.51 3.39 -2.55
CA PHE A 90 11.53 2.67 -3.30
C PHE A 90 10.97 1.47 -4.05
N ALA A 91 9.98 0.76 -3.48
CA ALA A 91 9.24 -0.27 -4.20
C ALA A 91 8.53 0.31 -5.43
N SER A 92 7.89 1.46 -5.29
CA SER A 92 7.20 2.18 -6.39
C SER A 92 8.18 2.61 -7.49
N TYR A 93 9.38 3.06 -7.11
CA TYR A 93 10.47 3.35 -8.05
C TYR A 93 10.86 2.10 -8.83
N TYR A 94 11.09 0.97 -8.15
CA TYR A 94 11.51 -0.27 -8.80
C TYR A 94 10.42 -0.85 -9.72
N ILE A 95 9.14 -0.70 -9.38
CA ILE A 95 8.03 -1.01 -10.29
C ILE A 95 8.15 -0.18 -11.58
N SER A 96 8.35 1.14 -11.45
CA SER A 96 8.51 2.05 -12.59
C SER A 96 9.75 1.73 -13.44
N ALA A 97 10.82 1.22 -12.81
CA ALA A 97 12.04 0.77 -13.46
C ALA A 97 11.97 -0.67 -13.99
N CYS A 98 10.80 -1.34 -13.91
CA CYS A 98 10.57 -2.72 -14.32
C CYS A 98 11.45 -3.76 -13.57
N ASP A 99 11.93 -3.46 -12.37
CA ASP A 99 12.69 -4.37 -11.51
C ASP A 99 11.80 -4.91 -10.38
N LYS A 100 10.95 -5.89 -10.72
CA LYS A 100 9.98 -6.46 -9.77
C LYS A 100 10.66 -7.15 -8.57
N ASP A 101 11.86 -7.68 -8.73
CA ASP A 101 12.56 -8.41 -7.66
C ASP A 101 13.02 -7.47 -6.54
N GLN A 102 13.58 -6.31 -6.90
CA GLN A 102 13.93 -5.27 -5.94
C GLN A 102 12.70 -4.62 -5.33
N ALA A 103 11.63 -4.43 -6.12
CA ALA A 103 10.37 -3.91 -5.61
C ALA A 103 9.77 -4.81 -4.52
N ARG A 104 9.74 -6.13 -4.76
CA ARG A 104 9.27 -7.13 -3.78
C ARG A 104 10.09 -7.10 -2.49
N GLN A 105 11.42 -7.00 -2.59
CA GLN A 105 12.28 -6.91 -1.42
C GLN A 105 12.01 -5.65 -0.58
N ALA A 106 11.87 -4.51 -1.24
CA ALA A 106 11.60 -3.23 -0.58
C ALA A 106 10.23 -3.22 0.13
N ILE A 107 9.16 -3.65 -0.56
CA ILE A 107 7.82 -3.65 0.03
C ILE A 107 7.70 -4.72 1.13
N ALA A 108 8.29 -5.90 0.97
CA ALA A 108 8.27 -6.93 2.00
C ALA A 108 8.92 -6.45 3.30
N LYS A 109 10.03 -5.70 3.19
CA LYS A 109 10.66 -5.08 4.35
C LYS A 109 9.74 -4.05 5.00
N SER A 110 9.15 -3.13 4.22
CA SER A 110 8.21 -2.12 4.75
C SER A 110 7.06 -2.79 5.51
N VAL A 111 6.41 -3.76 4.87
CA VAL A 111 5.29 -4.52 5.44
C VAL A 111 5.69 -5.26 6.71
N SER A 112 6.88 -5.87 6.78
CA SER A 112 7.32 -6.61 7.97
C SER A 112 7.45 -5.75 9.24
N LEU A 113 7.58 -4.43 9.09
CA LEU A 113 7.77 -3.51 10.21
C LEU A 113 6.45 -3.18 10.94
N TRP A 114 5.30 -3.36 10.28
CA TRP A 114 3.99 -3.02 10.84
C TRP A 114 2.91 -4.10 10.67
N LEU A 115 3.04 -4.95 9.64
CA LEU A 115 2.17 -6.10 9.41
C LEU A 115 2.87 -7.36 9.92
N LYS A 116 2.56 -7.74 11.15
CA LYS A 116 3.07 -8.97 11.78
C LYS A 116 2.37 -10.22 11.23
N VAL A 117 2.64 -10.56 9.96
CA VAL A 117 1.95 -11.63 9.20
C VAL A 117 1.91 -12.97 9.94
N GLU A 118 3.00 -13.36 10.59
CA GLU A 118 3.09 -14.62 11.34
C GLU A 118 2.13 -14.69 12.53
N GLU A 119 1.87 -13.56 13.19
CA GLU A 119 0.90 -13.47 14.28
C GLU A 119 -0.53 -13.62 13.73
N ILE A 120 -0.79 -13.07 12.54
CA ILE A 120 -2.09 -13.17 11.85
C ILE A 120 -2.37 -14.60 11.40
N GLU A 121 -1.37 -15.29 10.85
CA GLU A 121 -1.53 -16.67 10.42
C GLU A 121 -1.77 -17.60 11.59
N LYS A 122 -1.07 -17.39 12.71
CA LYS A 122 -1.29 -18.16 13.93
C LYS A 122 -2.68 -17.89 14.52
N LEU A 123 -3.18 -16.65 14.47
CA LEU A 123 -4.57 -16.34 14.83
C LEU A 123 -5.56 -17.14 13.97
N LYS A 124 -5.41 -17.09 12.64
CA LYS A 124 -6.31 -17.80 11.71
C LYS A 124 -6.25 -19.33 11.89
N ALA A 125 -5.09 -19.86 12.28
CA ALA A 125 -4.91 -21.28 12.60
C ALA A 125 -5.42 -21.67 14.01
N GLY A 126 -6.03 -20.75 14.76
CA GLY A 126 -6.51 -20.98 16.13
C GLY A 126 -5.39 -21.15 17.16
N GLY A 127 -4.16 -20.78 16.82
CA GLY A 127 -2.96 -20.87 17.66
C GLY A 127 -2.73 -19.63 18.54
N LEU A 128 -3.56 -18.60 18.42
CA LEU A 128 -3.57 -17.37 19.20
C LEU A 128 -5.03 -16.95 19.42
N THR A 129 -5.35 -16.40 20.59
CA THR A 129 -6.64 -15.77 20.86
C THR A 129 -6.66 -14.32 20.37
N GLU A 130 -7.84 -13.77 20.05
CA GLU A 130 -7.97 -12.35 19.65
C GLU A 130 -7.33 -11.41 20.69
N GLU A 131 -7.49 -11.70 21.99
CA GLU A 131 -6.89 -10.93 23.08
C GLU A 131 -5.35 -10.97 23.07
N GLU A 132 -4.73 -12.11 22.73
CA GLU A 132 -3.27 -12.24 22.66
C GLU A 132 -2.66 -11.54 21.44
N ALA A 133 -3.40 -11.47 20.33
CA ALA A 133 -2.95 -10.72 19.16
C ALA A 133 -3.24 -9.22 19.25
N ILE A 134 -4.38 -8.82 19.83
CA ILE A 134 -4.71 -7.42 20.10
C ILE A 134 -3.77 -6.87 21.19
N GLY A 135 -3.43 -7.67 22.21
CA GLY A 135 -2.47 -7.31 23.25
C GLY A 135 -1.03 -7.07 22.76
N GLY A 136 -0.71 -7.46 21.51
CA GLY A 136 0.58 -7.21 20.84
C GLY A 136 0.52 -6.21 19.68
N MET A 137 -0.65 -5.67 19.37
CA MET A 137 -0.91 -4.83 18.20
C MET A 137 -1.48 -3.49 18.67
N ASP A 138 -0.59 -2.63 19.13
CA ASP A 138 -0.94 -1.27 19.53
C ASP A 138 -1.48 -0.53 18.30
N THR A 139 -2.77 -0.18 18.28
CA THR A 139 -3.41 0.46 17.12
C THR A 139 -2.76 1.81 16.77
N GLU A 140 -2.07 2.44 17.73
CA GLU A 140 -1.27 3.65 17.51
C GLU A 140 0.01 3.42 16.69
N SER A 141 0.45 2.16 16.51
CA SER A 141 1.66 1.82 15.75
C SER A 141 1.42 1.55 14.25
N LEU A 142 0.16 1.50 13.82
CA LEU A 142 -0.15 1.23 12.41
C LEU A 142 0.07 2.47 11.54
N PRO A 143 0.57 2.29 10.30
CA PRO A 143 0.60 3.38 9.33
C PRO A 143 -0.82 3.88 9.03
N SER A 144 -0.90 5.09 8.48
CA SER A 144 -2.17 5.70 8.10
C SER A 144 -2.99 4.81 7.16
N TYR A 145 -4.31 5.00 7.16
CA TYR A 145 -5.22 4.24 6.30
C TYR A 145 -4.80 4.35 4.82
N GLU A 146 -4.54 5.56 4.35
CA GLU A 146 -4.06 5.85 2.98
C GLU A 146 -2.73 5.15 2.65
N PHE A 147 -1.78 5.14 3.58
CA PHE A 147 -0.51 4.43 3.39
C PHE A 147 -0.73 2.93 3.16
N ARG A 148 -1.65 2.35 3.93
CA ARG A 148 -2.02 0.93 3.83
C ARG A 148 -2.81 0.62 2.55
N ILE A 149 -3.69 1.50 2.07
CA ILE A 149 -4.31 1.39 0.73
C ILE A 149 -3.22 1.31 -0.34
N ASN A 150 -2.29 2.27 -0.35
CA ASN A 150 -1.20 2.27 -1.32
C ASN A 150 -0.30 1.03 -1.19
N THR A 151 -0.15 0.50 0.03
CA THR A 151 0.62 -0.75 0.25
C THR A 151 -0.09 -1.92 -0.42
N ALA A 152 -1.41 -2.06 -0.22
CA ALA A 152 -2.20 -3.11 -0.87
C ALA A 152 -2.12 -3.03 -2.39
N ARG A 153 -2.14 -1.82 -2.97
CA ARG A 153 -1.95 -1.60 -4.41
C ARG A 153 -0.60 -2.12 -4.90
N ILE A 154 0.49 -1.70 -4.27
CA ILE A 154 1.85 -2.13 -4.63
C ILE A 154 2.00 -3.64 -4.50
N LEU A 155 1.49 -4.24 -3.41
CA LEU A 155 1.51 -5.69 -3.22
C LEU A 155 0.74 -6.41 -4.33
N SER A 156 -0.40 -5.87 -4.76
CA SER A 156 -1.21 -6.42 -5.85
C SER A 156 -0.51 -6.34 -7.20
N GLU A 157 0.11 -5.20 -7.54
CA GLU A 157 0.91 -5.02 -8.76
C GLU A 157 2.13 -5.95 -8.82
N LEU A 158 2.69 -6.23 -7.65
CA LEU A 158 3.76 -7.20 -7.46
C LEU A 158 3.23 -8.61 -7.25
N GLU A 159 1.96 -8.93 -7.45
CA GLU A 159 1.45 -10.31 -7.33
C GLU A 159 1.73 -10.95 -5.95
N MET A 160 1.94 -10.14 -4.91
CA MET A 160 2.04 -10.55 -3.51
C MET A 160 0.64 -10.61 -2.89
N TYR A 161 -0.21 -11.44 -3.50
CA TYR A 161 -1.66 -11.42 -3.27
C TYR A 161 -2.04 -11.78 -1.84
N LYS A 162 -1.32 -12.71 -1.20
CA LYS A 162 -1.60 -13.13 0.17
C LYS A 162 -1.44 -11.96 1.14
N GLU A 163 -0.35 -11.22 1.03
CA GLU A 163 -0.08 -10.03 1.83
C GLU A 163 -1.07 -8.91 1.50
N ALA A 164 -1.38 -8.70 0.22
CA ALA A 164 -2.37 -7.71 -0.20
C ALA A 164 -3.75 -7.96 0.44
N LEU A 165 -4.25 -9.20 0.39
CA LEU A 165 -5.52 -9.59 1.01
C LEU A 165 -5.52 -9.38 2.53
N LEU A 166 -4.39 -9.66 3.21
CA LEU A 166 -4.28 -9.41 4.64
C LEU A 166 -4.39 -7.92 4.99
N VAL A 167 -3.79 -7.04 4.18
CA VAL A 167 -3.92 -5.59 4.36
C VAL A 167 -5.34 -5.13 4.05
N LEU A 168 -5.93 -5.57 2.94
CA LEU A 168 -7.28 -5.20 2.50
C LEU A 168 -8.34 -5.63 3.51
N SER A 169 -8.30 -6.88 3.98
CA SER A 169 -9.23 -7.38 5.00
C SER A 169 -9.19 -6.59 6.31
N ARG A 170 -8.06 -5.94 6.63
CA ARG A 170 -7.94 -5.07 7.82
C ARG A 170 -8.51 -3.70 7.56
N LEU A 171 -8.26 -3.13 6.37
CA LEU A 171 -8.83 -1.86 5.94
C LEU A 171 -10.36 -1.91 5.94
N GLU A 172 -10.95 -3.00 5.45
CA GLU A 172 -12.41 -3.22 5.44
C GLU A 172 -13.01 -3.27 6.84
N LYS A 173 -12.30 -3.87 7.80
CA LYS A 173 -12.75 -3.93 9.20
C LYS A 173 -12.67 -2.58 9.90
N GLU A 174 -11.78 -1.70 9.45
CA GLU A 174 -11.57 -0.38 10.02
C GLU A 174 -12.54 0.65 9.43
N ASP A 175 -12.76 0.61 8.11
CA ASP A 175 -13.72 1.43 7.40
C ASP A 175 -14.31 0.63 6.23
N ASP A 176 -15.60 0.32 6.31
CA ASP A 176 -16.35 -0.44 5.32
C ASP A 176 -17.03 0.44 4.26
N GLU A 177 -16.85 1.76 4.28
CA GLU A 177 -17.45 2.69 3.32
C GLU A 177 -16.52 3.05 2.14
N VAL A 178 -15.28 2.54 2.13
CA VAL A 178 -14.27 2.85 1.10
C VAL A 178 -14.38 1.90 -0.09
N VAL A 179 -15.01 2.39 -1.16
CA VAL A 179 -15.21 1.65 -2.43
C VAL A 179 -13.91 1.06 -2.98
N GLU A 180 -12.81 1.80 -2.94
CA GLU A 180 -11.52 1.38 -3.50
C GLU A 180 -10.99 0.11 -2.84
N VAL A 181 -11.14 -0.02 -1.52
CA VAL A 181 -10.66 -1.17 -0.75
C VAL A 181 -11.42 -2.43 -1.15
N TRP A 182 -12.76 -2.37 -1.16
CA TRP A 182 -13.61 -3.48 -1.58
C TRP A 182 -13.35 -3.91 -3.03
N TYR A 183 -13.19 -2.93 -3.92
CA TYR A 183 -12.86 -3.21 -5.31
C TYR A 183 -11.52 -3.92 -5.45
N MET A 184 -10.45 -3.39 -4.83
CA MET A 184 -9.13 -4.02 -4.87
C MET A 184 -9.15 -5.42 -4.26
N HIS A 185 -9.85 -5.65 -3.15
CA HIS A 185 -9.99 -6.98 -2.56
C HIS A 185 -10.67 -7.94 -3.52
N GLY A 186 -11.78 -7.51 -4.14
CA GLY A 186 -12.49 -8.30 -5.14
C GLY A 186 -11.63 -8.69 -6.34
N ILE A 187 -10.82 -7.74 -6.86
CA ILE A 187 -9.90 -8.00 -7.97
C ILE A 187 -8.78 -8.96 -7.56
N VAL A 188 -8.16 -8.77 -6.39
CA VAL A 188 -7.10 -9.68 -5.92
C VAL A 188 -7.66 -11.09 -5.71
N ALA A 189 -8.86 -11.23 -5.13
CA ALA A 189 -9.55 -12.50 -4.96
C ALA A 189 -9.84 -13.17 -6.32
N GLN A 190 -10.27 -12.40 -7.32
CA GLN A 190 -10.44 -12.90 -8.68
C GLN A 190 -9.13 -13.43 -9.28
N LEU A 191 -8.01 -12.71 -9.09
CA LEU A 191 -6.70 -13.12 -9.62
C LEU A 191 -6.21 -14.44 -9.02
N ILE A 192 -6.59 -14.75 -7.79
CA ILE A 192 -6.27 -16.03 -7.12
C ILE A 192 -7.38 -17.09 -7.27
N GLN A 193 -8.41 -16.82 -8.09
CA GLN A 193 -9.55 -17.71 -8.33
C GLN A 193 -10.41 -18.01 -7.09
N ASP A 194 -10.35 -17.14 -6.07
CA ASP A 194 -11.31 -17.17 -4.96
C ASP A 194 -12.59 -16.43 -5.38
N HIS A 195 -13.41 -17.11 -6.18
CA HIS A 195 -14.64 -16.53 -6.75
C HIS A 195 -15.63 -16.12 -5.66
N THR A 196 -15.72 -16.86 -4.56
CA THR A 196 -16.61 -16.56 -3.44
C THR A 196 -16.29 -15.19 -2.86
N THR A 197 -15.04 -14.98 -2.42
CA THR A 197 -14.59 -13.70 -1.88
C THR A 197 -14.67 -12.59 -2.93
N ALA A 198 -14.30 -12.89 -4.18
CA ALA A 198 -14.36 -11.91 -5.27
C ALA A 198 -15.79 -11.38 -5.46
N ILE A 199 -16.78 -12.27 -5.51
CA ILE A 199 -18.19 -11.92 -5.71
C ILE A 199 -18.71 -11.07 -4.53
N GLU A 200 -18.40 -11.47 -3.29
CA GLU A 200 -18.81 -10.74 -2.10
C GLU A 200 -18.24 -9.31 -2.09
N CYS A 201 -16.93 -9.17 -2.25
CA CYS A 201 -16.26 -7.87 -2.24
C CYS A 201 -16.70 -6.96 -3.40
N LEU A 202 -16.82 -7.51 -4.62
CA LEU A 202 -17.24 -6.72 -5.79
C LEU A 202 -18.69 -6.22 -5.66
N ARG A 203 -19.57 -6.98 -4.99
CA ARG A 203 -20.94 -6.53 -4.72
C ARG A 203 -21.01 -5.44 -3.67
N GLU A 204 -20.24 -5.56 -2.59
CA GLU A 204 -20.15 -4.47 -1.62
C GLU A 204 -19.57 -3.20 -2.27
N ALA A 205 -18.54 -3.33 -3.11
CA ALA A 205 -18.03 -2.22 -3.91
C ALA A 205 -19.12 -1.59 -4.79
N GLU A 206 -19.93 -2.38 -5.51
CA GLU A 206 -21.05 -1.88 -6.33
C GLU A 206 -22.10 -1.13 -5.48
N LYS A 207 -22.52 -1.71 -4.35
CA LYS A 207 -23.50 -1.10 -3.43
C LYS A 207 -23.00 0.24 -2.91
N LEU A 208 -21.74 0.30 -2.48
CA LEU A 208 -21.11 1.53 -1.99
C LEU A 208 -20.95 2.56 -3.10
N PHE A 209 -20.66 2.15 -4.33
CA PHE A 209 -20.62 3.04 -5.50
C PHE A 209 -21.93 3.80 -5.67
N VAL A 210 -23.05 3.07 -5.60
CA VAL A 210 -24.39 3.63 -5.75
C VAL A 210 -24.77 4.52 -4.55
N LYS A 211 -24.40 4.11 -3.33
CA LYS A 211 -24.67 4.84 -2.09
C LYS A 211 -23.91 6.17 -2.02
N THR A 212 -22.63 6.16 -2.35
CA THR A 212 -21.71 7.32 -2.19
C THR A 212 -21.76 8.28 -3.37
N GLY A 213 -22.27 7.84 -4.53
CA GLY A 213 -22.26 8.64 -5.74
C GLY A 213 -20.84 8.85 -6.31
N CYS A 214 -19.97 7.85 -6.13
CA CYS A 214 -18.60 7.89 -6.63
C CYS A 214 -18.58 8.18 -8.15
N PRO A 215 -17.73 9.12 -8.63
CA PRO A 215 -17.75 9.56 -10.02
C PRO A 215 -17.04 8.61 -11.00
N ASP A 216 -16.31 7.61 -10.50
CA ASP A 216 -15.49 6.73 -11.33
C ASP A 216 -16.35 5.63 -12.02
N HIS A 217 -17.01 6.02 -13.10
CA HIS A 217 -17.88 5.14 -13.86
C HIS A 217 -17.15 3.96 -14.52
N GLU A 218 -15.82 4.02 -14.69
CA GLU A 218 -15.04 2.93 -15.27
C GLU A 218 -14.93 1.76 -14.29
N VAL A 219 -14.63 2.03 -13.02
CA VAL A 219 -14.60 1.00 -11.96
C VAL A 219 -15.94 0.30 -11.84
N LEU A 220 -17.05 1.05 -11.79
CA LEU A 220 -18.39 0.45 -11.73
C LEU A 220 -18.70 -0.41 -12.96
N SER A 221 -18.31 0.04 -14.16
CA SER A 221 -18.52 -0.71 -15.39
C SER A 221 -17.71 -2.01 -15.39
N HIS A 222 -16.48 -1.97 -14.86
CA HIS A 222 -15.64 -3.15 -14.72
C HIS A 222 -16.22 -4.16 -13.73
N ILE A 223 -16.66 -3.70 -12.56
CA ILE A 223 -17.34 -4.53 -11.55
C ILE A 223 -18.52 -5.28 -12.18
N LYS A 224 -19.39 -4.56 -12.89
CA LYS A 224 -20.56 -5.14 -13.57
C LYS A 224 -20.17 -6.17 -14.62
N SER A 225 -19.15 -5.87 -15.43
CA SER A 225 -18.65 -6.81 -16.45
C SER A 225 -18.14 -8.12 -15.82
N ILE A 226 -17.47 -8.05 -14.68
CA ILE A 226 -16.99 -9.24 -13.95
C ILE A 226 -18.19 -10.03 -13.41
N LEU A 227 -19.12 -9.37 -12.73
CA LEU A 227 -20.29 -10.04 -12.17
C LEU A 227 -21.17 -10.69 -13.26
N GLU A 228 -21.38 -10.03 -14.40
CA GLU A 228 -22.07 -10.63 -15.55
C GLU A 228 -21.34 -11.87 -16.11
N THR A 229 -20.01 -11.90 -16.03
CA THR A 229 -19.22 -13.07 -16.45
C THR A 229 -19.46 -14.22 -15.49
N TYR A 230 -19.41 -13.97 -14.18
CA TYR A 230 -19.73 -14.96 -13.15
C TYR A 230 -21.17 -15.47 -13.26
N GLU A 231 -22.13 -14.66 -13.69
CA GLU A 231 -23.52 -15.10 -13.93
C GLU A 231 -23.59 -16.07 -15.11
N LYS A 232 -22.90 -15.76 -16.21
CA LYS A 232 -22.84 -16.62 -17.40
C LYS A 232 -22.14 -17.95 -17.13
N GLU A 233 -21.15 -17.94 -16.23
CA GLU A 233 -20.44 -19.13 -15.76
C GLU A 233 -21.23 -19.93 -14.73
N GLY A 234 -22.38 -19.42 -14.26
CA GLY A 234 -23.23 -20.09 -13.28
C GLY A 234 -22.70 -20.02 -11.84
N LEU A 235 -21.70 -19.19 -11.57
CA LEU A 235 -21.15 -18.95 -10.23
C LEU A 235 -22.08 -18.09 -9.37
N ILE A 236 -22.89 -17.24 -10.01
CA ILE A 236 -23.93 -16.46 -9.36
C ILE A 236 -25.29 -16.70 -10.00
N ASN A 237 -26.32 -16.74 -9.17
CA ASN A 237 -27.70 -16.81 -9.60
C ASN A 237 -28.15 -15.46 -10.19
N SER A 238 -29.22 -15.48 -10.98
CA SER A 238 -29.82 -14.27 -11.57
C SER A 238 -30.36 -13.25 -10.55
N ASP A 239 -30.57 -13.69 -9.30
CA ASP A 239 -30.95 -12.81 -8.19
C ASP A 239 -29.72 -12.17 -7.51
N GLY A 240 -28.51 -12.47 -8.00
CA GLY A 240 -27.28 -12.02 -7.40
C GLY A 240 -26.99 -12.72 -6.07
N SER A 241 -27.36 -13.98 -5.87
CA SER A 241 -26.82 -14.84 -4.80
C SER A 241 -25.69 -15.74 -5.33
N LEU A 242 -24.81 -16.24 -4.45
CA LEU A 242 -23.84 -17.27 -4.81
C LEU A 242 -24.58 -18.56 -5.16
N ASN A 243 -24.20 -19.21 -6.25
CA ASN A 243 -24.79 -20.50 -6.61
C ASN A 243 -24.19 -21.60 -5.74
N ALA A 244 -25.01 -22.21 -4.87
CA ALA A 244 -24.57 -23.27 -3.96
C ALA A 244 -24.06 -24.53 -4.68
N ASP A 245 -24.51 -24.77 -5.93
CA ASP A 245 -24.10 -25.93 -6.73
C ASP A 245 -22.75 -25.72 -7.45
N ALA A 246 -22.22 -24.49 -7.48
CA ALA A 246 -20.93 -24.19 -8.13
C ALA A 246 -19.71 -24.65 -7.32
N GLY A 247 -19.89 -24.96 -6.02
CA GLY A 247 -18.81 -25.38 -5.11
C GLY A 247 -18.46 -26.88 -5.18
N GLU A 248 -19.28 -27.72 -5.83
CA GLU A 248 -19.03 -29.17 -5.89
C GLU A 248 -18.05 -29.58 -7.00
N ASP A 249 -17.98 -28.83 -8.10
CA ASP A 249 -17.14 -29.16 -9.27
C ASP A 249 -15.67 -28.69 -9.16
N MET A 250 -15.30 -27.90 -8.14
CA MET A 250 -13.93 -27.37 -7.99
C MET A 250 -13.03 -28.16 -7.01
N SER A 251 -13.41 -29.39 -6.66
CA SER A 251 -12.69 -30.24 -5.71
C SER A 251 -12.07 -31.52 -6.30
N GLU A 252 -11.92 -31.60 -7.63
CA GLU A 252 -11.17 -32.67 -8.32
C GLU A 252 -9.85 -32.20 -8.93
#